data_AF-A0A437MC57-F1
#
_entry.id   AF-A0A437MC57-F1
#
_cell.length_a   1.000
_cell.length_b   1.000
_cell.length_c   1.000
_cell.angle_alpha   90.00
_cell.angle_beta   90.00
_cell.angle_gamma   90.00
#
_symmetry.space_group_name_H-M   'P 1'
#
loop_
_entity.id
_entity.type
_entity.pdbx_description
1 polymer ?
#
loop_
_entity_poly.entity_id
_entity_poly.type
_entity_poly.pdbx_seq_one_letter_code
_entity_poly.pdbx_strand_id
1 'polypeptide(L)' 'MDRLTTEQAAIIGAFTGIACGPFSDIHKLAEQRLGRPIWTHEFAIEGVIVQLREAVREDFLAICATPAPEGDGA' A
#
# COMPACT_ATOMS: atom_id res chain seq x y z
N MET A 1 -1.13 -0.25 -21.23
CA MET A 1 -0.85 0.00 -19.80
C MET A 1 -2.10 -0.38 -19.05
N ASP A 2 -2.05 -1.45 -18.28
CA ASP A 2 -3.19 -1.86 -17.47
C ASP A 2 -3.28 -0.96 -16.23
N ARG A 3 -4.51 -0.66 -15.81
CA ARG A 3 -4.77 0.14 -14.61
C ARG A 3 -4.67 -0.74 -13.38
N LEU A 4 -4.27 -0.16 -12.25
CA LEU A 4 -4.29 -0.81 -10.95
C LEU A 4 -5.72 -1.24 -10.57
N THR A 5 -5.86 -2.38 -9.90
CA THR A 5 -7.10 -2.68 -9.17
C THR A 5 -7.25 -1.73 -7.98
N THR A 6 -8.47 -1.58 -7.46
CA THR A 6 -8.72 -0.78 -6.25
C THR A 6 -7.89 -1.25 -5.07
N GLU A 7 -7.74 -2.57 -4.90
CA GLU A 7 -6.93 -3.17 -3.84
C GLU A 7 -5.45 -2.83 -3.99
N GLN A 8 -4.89 -2.98 -5.19
CA GLN A 8 -3.49 -2.61 -5.47
C GLN A 8 -3.23 -1.12 -5.21
N ALA A 9 -4.14 -0.25 -5.62
CA ALA A 9 -4.04 1.19 -5.38
C ALA A 9 -4.06 1.53 -3.88
N ALA A 10 -4.89 0.85 -3.10
CA ALA A 10 -4.96 1.03 -1.65
C ALA A 10 -3.67 0.54 -0.95
N ILE A 11 -3.13 -0.63 -1.35
CA ILE A 11 -1.87 -1.17 -0.83
C ILE A 11 -0.71 -0.21 -1.09
N ILE A 12 -0.58 0.30 -2.32
CA ILE A 12 0.45 1.27 -2.67
C ILE A 12 0.30 2.55 -1.84
N GLY A 13 -0.92 3.06 -1.69
CA GLY A 13 -1.19 4.26 -0.89
C GLY A 13 -0.86 4.08 0.59
N ALA A 14 -1.21 2.94 1.17
CA ALA A 14 -0.92 2.63 2.57
C ALA A 14 0.60 2.47 2.83
N PHE A 15 1.35 1.87 1.89
CA PHE A 15 2.78 1.64 2.07
C PHE A 15 3.62 2.90 1.81
N THR A 16 3.31 3.62 0.72
CA THR A 16 4.12 4.75 0.24
C THR A 16 3.67 6.11 0.78
N GLY A 17 2.41 6.24 1.20
CA GLY A 17 1.78 7.52 1.51
C GLY A 17 1.28 8.31 0.29
N ILE A 18 1.40 7.77 -0.93
CA ILE A 18 0.92 8.41 -2.17
C ILE A 18 -0.41 7.78 -2.59
N ALA A 19 -1.49 8.57 -2.58
CA ALA A 19 -2.80 8.06 -2.98
C ALA A 19 -2.87 7.78 -4.49
N CYS A 20 -2.93 6.49 -4.85
CA CYS A 20 -3.15 6.03 -6.23
C CYS A 20 -4.63 5.75 -6.56
N GLY A 21 -5.53 6.12 -5.65
CA GLY A 21 -6.98 5.88 -5.71
C GLY A 21 -7.70 6.66 -4.61
N PRO A 22 -8.98 6.34 -4.33
CA PRO A 22 -9.75 6.98 -3.27
C PRO A 22 -9.10 6.80 -1.90
N PHE A 23 -8.99 7.88 -1.12
CA PHE A 23 -8.47 7.82 0.25
C PHE A 23 -9.27 6.87 1.15
N SER A 24 -10.58 6.73 0.91
CA SER A 24 -11.45 5.81 1.65
C SER A 24 -10.98 4.36 1.59
N ASP A 25 -10.38 3.93 0.48
CA ASP A 25 -9.90 2.55 0.33
C ASP A 25 -8.60 2.33 1.12
N ILE A 26 -7.71 3.34 1.13
CA ILE A 26 -6.51 3.36 1.97
C ILE A 26 -6.91 3.33 3.45
N HIS A 27 -7.88 4.17 3.83
CA HIS A 27 -8.38 4.25 5.20
C HIS A 27 -8.99 2.93 5.66
N LYS A 28 -9.85 2.31 4.84
CA LYS A 28 -10.43 0.99 5.12
C LYS A 28 -9.36 -0.09 5.25
N LEU A 29 -8.37 -0.12 4.36
CA LEU A 29 -7.25 -1.07 4.44
C LEU A 29 -6.45 -0.87 5.73
N ALA A 30 -6.20 0.39 6.13
CA ALA A 30 -5.47 0.70 7.34
C ALA A 30 -6.19 0.20 8.60
N GLU A 31 -7.51 0.38 8.69
CA GLU A 31 -8.30 -0.14 9.81
C GLU A 31 -8.28 -1.67 9.87
N GLN A 32 -8.34 -2.34 8.72
CA GLN A 32 -8.26 -3.80 8.63
C GLN A 32 -6.89 -4.33 9.07
N ARG A 33 -5.81 -3.69 8.65
CA ARG A 33 -4.43 -4.13 8.91
C ARG A 33 -3.94 -3.78 10.31
N LEU A 34 -4.39 -2.66 10.86
CA LEU A 34 -4.09 -2.27 12.24
C LEU A 34 -5.09 -2.82 13.26
N GLY A 35 -6.17 -3.47 12.82
CA GLY A 35 -7.14 -4.13 13.69
C GLY A 35 -7.91 -3.18 14.61
N ARG A 36 -8.00 -1.89 14.24
CA ARG A 36 -8.68 -0.85 15.00
C ARG A 36 -9.22 0.24 14.08
N PRO A 37 -10.27 0.98 14.50
CA PRO A 37 -10.63 2.24 13.85
C PRO A 37 -9.46 3.22 13.83
N ILE A 38 -9.37 3.99 12.76
CA ILE A 38 -8.35 5.03 12.58
C ILE A 38 -9.05 6.34 12.25
N TRP A 39 -8.55 7.44 12.80
CA TRP A 39 -9.04 8.78 12.45
C TRP A 39 -8.15 9.43 11.39
N THR A 40 -8.74 10.27 10.52
CA THR A 40 -8.01 10.89 9.39
C THR A 40 -6.74 11.64 9.82
N HIS A 41 -6.74 12.28 10.99
CA HIS A 41 -5.55 13.00 11.49
C HIS A 41 -4.43 12.07 11.97
N GLU A 42 -4.72 10.80 12.27
CA GLU A 42 -3.69 9.84 12.62
C GLU A 42 -2.78 9.51 11.43
N PHE A 43 -3.24 9.72 10.19
CA PHE A 43 -2.40 9.63 8.99
C PHE A 43 -1.34 10.74 8.90
N ALA A 44 -1.33 11.72 9.81
CA ALA A 44 -0.25 12.69 9.98
C ALA A 44 0.72 12.32 11.11
N ILE A 45 0.44 11.25 11.86
CA ILE A 45 1.27 10.78 12.97
C ILE A 45 2.28 9.76 12.42
N GLU A 46 3.57 10.10 12.47
CA GLU A 46 4.66 9.27 11.94
C GLU A 46 4.61 7.83 12.47
N GLY A 47 4.37 7.66 13.78
CA GLY A 47 4.27 6.33 14.39
C GLY A 47 3.13 5.48 13.82
N VAL A 48 2.02 6.08 13.43
CA VAL A 48 0.88 5.36 12.81
C VAL A 48 1.21 5.00 11.37
N ILE A 49 1.86 5.90 10.62
CA ILE A 49 2.31 5.63 9.24
C ILE A 49 3.32 4.48 9.23
N VAL A 50 4.28 4.47 10.15
CA VAL A 50 5.28 3.40 10.26
C VAL A 50 4.60 2.06 10.55
N GLN A 51 3.68 2.03 11.52
CA GLN A 51 2.91 0.81 11.82
C GLN A 51 2.11 0.33 10.62
N LEU A 52 1.41 1.23 9.93
CA LEU A 52 0.63 0.90 8.74
C LEU A 52 1.53 0.32 7.64
N ARG A 53 2.66 0.97 7.36
CA ARG A 53 3.62 0.53 6.33
C ARG A 53 4.12 -0.89 6.61
N GLU A 54 4.49 -1.19 7.85
CA GLU A 54 4.92 -2.55 8.21
C GLU A 54 3.77 -3.55 8.09
N ALA A 55 2.55 -3.18 8.48
CA ALA A 55 1.39 -4.05 8.40
C ALA A 55 0.97 -4.41 6.95
N VAL A 56 1.24 -3.54 5.97
CA VAL A 56 0.96 -3.81 4.53
C VAL A 56 2.20 -4.22 3.73
N ARG A 57 3.37 -4.41 4.37
CA ARG A 57 4.63 -4.66 3.67
C ARG A 57 4.56 -5.90 2.77
N GLU A 58 4.07 -7.02 3.29
CA GLU A 58 3.97 -8.26 2.52
C GLU A 58 2.99 -8.15 1.35
N ASP A 59 1.84 -7.48 1.56
CA ASP A 59 0.88 -7.20 0.48
C ASP A 59 1.51 -6.35 -0.63
N PHE A 60 2.29 -5.34 -0.25
CA PHE A 60 3.00 -4.48 -1.19
C PHE A 60 4.02 -5.27 -2.00
N LEU A 61 4.82 -6.12 -1.35
CA LEU A 61 5.80 -6.96 -2.03
C LEU A 61 5.13 -7.98 -2.97
N ALA A 62 3.97 -8.51 -2.60
CA ALA A 62 3.22 -9.47 -3.42
C ALA A 62 2.70 -8.87 -4.74
N ILE A 63 2.52 -7.55 -4.82
CA ILE A 63 2.06 -6.85 -6.02
C ILE A 63 3.20 -6.17 -6.80
N CYS A 64 4.43 -6.22 -6.29
CA CYS A 64 5.60 -5.73 -7.02
C CYS A 64 5.84 -6.58 -8.28
N ALA A 65 6.26 -5.93 -9.35
CA ALA A 65 6.58 -6.63 -10.59
C ALA A 65 7.78 -7.57 -10.39
N THR A 66 7.69 -8.78 -10.94
CA THR A 66 8.86 -9.62 -11.15
C THR A 66 9.76 -8.93 -12.18
N PRO A 67 11.06 -8.78 -11.94
CA PRO A 67 11.96 -8.28 -12.97
C PRO A 67 11.86 -9.18 -14.20
N ALA A 68 11.92 -8.59 -15.39
CA ALA A 68 12.08 -9.38 -16.61
C ALA A 68 13.34 -10.26 -16.45
N PRO A 69 13.36 -11.50 -16.97
CA PRO A 69 14.60 -12.27 -17.01
C PRO A 69 15.63 -11.39 -17.72
N GLU A 70 16.73 -11.07 -17.04
CA GLU A 70 17.88 -10.44 -17.67
C GLU A 70 18.27 -11.36 -18.82
N GLY A 71 18.08 -10.88 -20.05
CA GLY A 71 18.34 -11.68 -21.23
C GLY A 71 19.78 -12.17 -21.18
N ASP A 72 19.95 -13.47 -21.43
CA ASP A 72 21.21 -14.05 -21.87
C ASP A 72 21.80 -13.12 -22.93
N GLY A 73 22.90 -12.44 -22.56
CA GLY A 73 23.67 -11.64 -23.48
C GLY A 73 24.19 -12.54 -24.58
N ALA A 74 23.63 -12.38 -25.78
CA ALA A 74 24.18 -12.90 -27.02
C ALA A 74 25.41 -12.09 -27.45
#